data_AF-A0A8H4UWU8-F1
#
_entry.id   AF-A0A8H4UWU8-F1
#
_cell.length_a   1.000
_cell.length_b   1.000
_cell.length_c   1.000
_cell.angle_alpha   90.00
_cell.angle_beta   90.00
_cell.angle_gamma   90.00
#
_symmetry.space_group_name_H-M   'P 1'
#
loop_
_entity.id
_entity.type
_entity.pdbx_description
1 polymer ?
#
loop_
_entity_poly.entity_id
_entity_poly.type
_entity_poly.pdbx_seq_one_letter_code
_entity_poly.pdbx_strand_id
1 'polypeptide(L)'
;MASGSVLRQYPLMKLPHPFLTSYRVDVVRETSPANLKLSFDEQPWAGKPLSQPLHNDSLSWLDLEFLPQNERPPISNNSSWARARRSPQTTFEWTQNPAPSLGQIWNVIHAIYLAYPTHEYFRLSLVGTQKEIVRQELLSTGLGIEHPKPWRPKDDLTFTTDEILILRSAFWQGAASPMGPRPIWVVGDGTDVMLREPLSQYPIMPENHHFTMKFPEEPIYTRHPIRRPKPHPGSIAYSRYIPDLDEYFSLEVVDWQDAEHLKLFNRWQNDPRVAKGWNETGTLEQHREYLRKLHFDPHVLCLFGRFNETRFSYFELYWAK
;
A
#
# COMPACT_ATOMS: atom_id res chain seq x y z
N MET A 1 -12.96 -15.25 33.24
CA MET A 1 -13.22 -16.19 32.13
C MET A 1 -12.09 -16.02 31.14
N ALA A 2 -11.22 -17.02 31.03
CA ALA A 2 -10.12 -16.99 30.07
C ALA A 2 -10.72 -16.93 28.66
N SER A 3 -10.50 -15.83 27.94
CA SER A 3 -10.82 -15.74 26.53
C SER A 3 -9.88 -16.72 25.82
N GLY A 4 -10.40 -17.88 25.42
CA GLY A 4 -9.71 -18.74 24.47
C GLY A 4 -9.37 -17.88 23.26
N SER A 5 -8.08 -17.68 23.01
CA SER A 5 -7.60 -17.01 21.80
C SER A 5 -8.06 -17.86 20.63
N VAL A 6 -9.13 -17.43 19.96
CA VAL A 6 -9.46 -17.97 18.64
C VAL A 6 -8.30 -17.56 17.76
N LEU A 7 -7.51 -18.54 17.29
CA LEU A 7 -6.37 -18.30 16.42
C LEU A 7 -6.86 -17.42 15.24
N ARG A 8 -6.32 -16.22 15.12
CA ARG A 8 -6.71 -15.30 14.05
C ARG A 8 -6.32 -15.95 12.73
N GLN A 9 -7.28 -16.10 11.82
CA GLN A 9 -6.98 -16.60 10.48
C GLN A 9 -6.31 -15.48 9.69
N TYR A 10 -5.04 -15.68 9.35
CA TYR A 10 -4.33 -14.81 8.42
C TYR A 10 -4.77 -15.15 6.98
N PRO A 11 -5.13 -14.15 6.16
CA PRO A 11 -5.39 -14.40 4.75
C PRO A 11 -4.08 -14.76 4.02
N LEU A 12 -4.22 -15.29 2.81
CA LEU A 12 -3.09 -15.33 1.88
C LEU A 12 -2.58 -13.91 1.66
N MET A 13 -1.26 -13.75 1.71
CA MET A 13 -0.63 -12.48 1.38
C MET A 13 -0.07 -12.60 -0.02
N LYS A 14 -0.60 -11.81 -0.94
CA LYS A 14 -0.16 -11.79 -2.34
C LYS A 14 0.38 -10.41 -2.70
N LEU A 15 1.52 -10.37 -3.37
CA LEU A 15 2.10 -9.14 -3.90
C LEU A 15 1.26 -8.64 -5.08
N PRO A 16 1.18 -7.31 -5.31
CA PRO A 16 0.42 -6.75 -6.42
C PRO A 16 1.02 -7.13 -7.78
N HIS A 17 0.29 -6.84 -8.86
CA HIS A 17 0.81 -6.86 -10.22
C HIS A 17 2.13 -6.05 -10.30
N PRO A 18 3.11 -6.41 -11.14
CA PRO A 18 3.16 -7.61 -11.96
C PRO A 18 3.65 -8.83 -11.17
N PHE A 19 4.02 -8.70 -9.89
CA PHE A 19 4.75 -9.75 -9.18
C PHE A 19 3.91 -10.99 -8.88
N LEU A 20 2.71 -10.76 -8.35
CA LEU A 20 1.70 -11.78 -8.04
C LEU A 20 2.17 -12.92 -7.10
N THR A 21 3.38 -12.86 -6.55
CA THR A 21 3.92 -13.85 -5.62
C THR A 21 3.02 -13.98 -4.40
N SER A 22 2.67 -15.21 -4.02
CA SER A 22 1.87 -15.50 -2.82
C SER A 22 2.74 -16.05 -1.68
N TYR A 23 2.26 -15.75 -0.48
CA TYR A 23 2.84 -16.18 0.79
C TYR A 23 1.72 -16.62 1.73
N ARG A 24 2.07 -17.54 2.62
CA ARG A 24 1.20 -18.07 3.67
C ARG A 24 1.79 -17.76 5.03
N VAL A 25 0.90 -17.50 5.99
CA VAL A 25 1.28 -17.43 7.40
C VAL A 25 1.02 -18.78 8.04
N ASP A 26 2.08 -19.40 8.56
CA ASP A 26 2.05 -20.69 9.23
C ASP A 26 2.26 -20.52 10.74
N VAL A 27 1.63 -21.38 11.53
CA VAL A 27 1.87 -21.45 12.98
C VAL A 27 3.10 -22.33 13.23
N VAL A 28 4.17 -21.73 13.77
CA VAL A 28 5.41 -22.44 14.11
C VAL A 28 5.32 -23.08 15.50
N ARG A 29 4.72 -22.37 16.46
CA ARG A 29 4.48 -22.88 17.82
C ARG A 29 3.13 -22.37 18.33
N GLU A 30 2.36 -23.28 18.91
CA GLU A 30 1.10 -22.97 19.59
C GLU A 30 1.37 -22.40 20.99
N THR A 31 1.99 -21.22 21.04
CA THR A 31 2.12 -20.41 22.25
C THR A 31 0.92 -19.48 22.40
N SER A 32 0.82 -18.76 23.53
CA SER A 32 -0.15 -17.67 23.70
C SER A 32 0.62 -16.38 23.99
N PRO A 33 0.77 -15.46 23.01
CA PRO A 33 0.26 -15.50 21.62
C PRO A 33 0.98 -16.52 20.74
N ALA A 34 0.34 -16.93 19.63
CA ALA A 34 0.90 -17.91 18.69
C ALA A 34 2.17 -17.38 18.03
N ASN A 35 3.17 -18.24 17.83
CA ASN A 35 4.36 -17.91 17.06
C ASN A 35 4.13 -18.27 15.60
N LEU A 36 4.31 -17.28 14.72
CA LEU A 36 3.93 -17.30 13.31
C LEU A 36 5.15 -17.09 12.42
N LYS A 37 5.09 -17.63 11.20
CA LYS A 37 6.11 -17.45 10.16
C LYS A 37 5.45 -17.20 8.81
N LEU A 38 6.11 -16.40 7.98
CA LEU A 38 5.70 -16.13 6.61
C LEU A 38 6.50 -17.03 5.66
N SER A 39 5.81 -17.93 4.99
CA SER A 39 6.39 -18.90 4.06
C SER A 39 6.01 -18.55 2.63
N PHE A 40 6.92 -18.82 1.69
CA PHE A 40 6.58 -18.79 0.27
C PHE A 40 5.51 -19.84 -0.03
N ASP A 41 4.52 -19.47 -0.84
CA ASP A 41 3.40 -20.34 -1.24
C ASP A 41 3.49 -20.62 -2.74
N GLU A 42 3.42 -19.59 -3.58
CA GLU A 42 3.47 -19.75 -5.05
C GLU A 42 4.07 -18.53 -5.76
N GLN A 43 4.73 -18.77 -6.90
CA GLN A 43 5.02 -17.75 -7.91
C GLN A 43 4.19 -18.10 -9.16
N PRO A 44 3.06 -17.41 -9.40
CA PRO A 44 2.27 -17.65 -10.59
C PRO A 44 3.07 -17.40 -11.87
N TRP A 45 2.82 -18.18 -12.93
CA TRP A 45 3.50 -18.04 -14.22
C TRP A 45 3.28 -16.66 -14.88
N ALA A 46 2.11 -16.05 -14.64
CA ALA A 46 1.76 -14.72 -15.11
C ALA A 46 2.48 -13.61 -14.31
N GLY A 47 3.06 -13.97 -13.16
CA GLY A 47 3.75 -13.05 -12.27
C GLY A 47 5.22 -12.88 -12.63
N LYS A 48 5.71 -11.64 -12.52
CA LYS A 48 7.13 -11.30 -12.63
C LYS A 48 7.88 -11.80 -11.40
N PRO A 49 8.96 -12.58 -11.56
CA PRO A 49 9.73 -13.07 -10.42
C PRO A 49 10.43 -11.93 -9.68
N LEU A 50 10.58 -12.10 -8.37
CA LEU A 50 11.29 -11.16 -7.51
C LEU A 50 12.80 -11.30 -7.71
N SER A 51 13.53 -10.19 -7.61
CA SER A 51 14.99 -10.19 -7.63
C SER A 51 15.58 -10.80 -6.34
N GLN A 52 14.86 -10.70 -5.22
CA GLN A 52 15.23 -11.27 -3.94
C GLN A 52 13.99 -11.84 -3.21
N PRO A 53 14.13 -12.90 -2.42
CA PRO A 53 13.03 -13.44 -1.62
C PRO A 53 12.54 -12.45 -0.56
N LEU A 54 11.23 -12.26 -0.45
CA LEU A 54 10.58 -11.48 0.62
C LEU A 54 10.08 -12.35 1.79
N HIS A 55 10.68 -13.52 1.98
CA HIS A 55 10.48 -14.38 3.16
C HIS A 55 11.84 -14.79 3.72
N ASN A 56 11.89 -15.15 4.99
CA ASN A 56 13.09 -15.65 5.66
C ASN A 56 12.72 -16.81 6.57
N ASP A 57 13.40 -17.94 6.43
CA ASP A 57 13.02 -19.15 7.15
C ASP A 57 13.22 -19.08 8.66
N SER A 58 14.11 -18.20 9.12
CA SER A 58 14.39 -17.98 10.53
C SER A 58 13.58 -16.84 11.16
N LEU A 59 12.93 -16.00 10.34
CA LEU A 59 12.11 -14.88 10.83
C LEU A 59 10.73 -15.39 11.24
N SER A 60 10.39 -15.14 12.50
CA SER A 60 9.07 -15.40 13.07
C SER A 60 8.56 -14.19 13.83
N TRP A 61 7.27 -14.16 14.13
CA TRP A 61 6.69 -13.16 15.03
C TRP A 61 5.64 -13.76 15.95
N LEU A 62 5.40 -13.08 17.06
CA LEU A 62 4.24 -13.37 17.92
C LEU A 62 2.99 -12.68 17.35
N ASP A 63 1.86 -13.38 17.28
CA ASP A 63 0.58 -12.77 16.92
C ASP A 63 0.27 -11.56 17.84
N LEU A 64 -0.48 -10.59 17.31
CA LEU A 64 -0.73 -9.33 18.01
C LEU A 64 -1.46 -9.57 19.33
N GLU A 65 -0.84 -9.12 20.42
CA GLU A 65 -1.44 -9.14 21.75
C GLU A 65 -1.55 -7.73 22.31
N PHE A 66 -2.46 -7.54 23.25
CA PHE A 66 -2.56 -6.27 23.98
C PHE A 66 -2.08 -6.47 25.41
N LEU A 67 -1.47 -5.43 25.99
CA LEU A 67 -1.16 -5.41 27.41
C LEU A 67 -2.39 -5.71 28.28
N PRO A 68 -2.24 -6.30 29.46
CA PRO A 68 -3.31 -6.39 30.44
C PRO A 68 -3.97 -5.03 30.71
N GLN A 69 -5.29 -5.01 30.91
CA GLN A 69 -6.05 -3.76 31.03
C GLN A 69 -5.58 -2.87 32.19
N ASN A 70 -5.10 -3.48 33.28
CA ASN A 70 -4.51 -2.81 34.45
C ASN A 70 -3.16 -2.15 34.17
N GLU A 71 -2.47 -2.53 33.09
CA GLU A 71 -1.18 -1.94 32.68
C GLU A 71 -1.34 -0.86 31.60
N ARG A 72 -2.56 -0.68 31.07
CA ARG A 72 -2.84 0.31 30.03
C ARG A 72 -3.08 1.69 30.65
N PRO A 73 -2.51 2.76 30.07
CA PRO A 73 -2.88 4.12 30.45
C PRO A 73 -4.38 4.37 30.26
N PRO A 74 -5.03 5.17 31.13
CA PRO A 74 -6.47 5.43 31.06
C PRO A 74 -6.94 5.91 29.67
N ILE A 75 -8.14 5.52 29.25
CA ILE A 75 -8.71 5.93 27.94
C ILE A 75 -8.80 7.46 27.81
N SER A 76 -9.02 8.18 28.90
CA SER A 76 -9.01 9.65 28.92
C SER A 76 -7.62 10.26 28.65
N ASN A 77 -6.55 9.46 28.67
CA ASN A 77 -5.21 9.90 28.29
C ASN A 77 -5.00 9.73 26.78
N ASN A 78 -5.16 10.83 26.04
CA ASN A 78 -4.98 10.89 24.58
C ASN A 78 -3.58 11.33 24.14
N SER A 79 -2.59 11.31 25.02
CA SER A 79 -1.20 11.56 24.61
C SER A 79 -0.72 10.51 23.60
N SER A 80 0.25 10.87 22.77
CA SER A 80 0.86 9.94 21.81
C SER A 80 1.45 8.71 22.50
N TRP A 81 2.12 8.89 23.64
CA TRP A 81 2.62 7.79 24.47
C TRP A 81 1.49 6.88 24.95
N ALA A 82 0.40 7.43 25.49
CA ALA A 82 -0.69 6.64 26.01
C ALA A 82 -1.44 5.86 24.91
N ARG A 83 -1.62 6.48 23.74
CA ARG A 83 -2.16 5.81 22.55
C ARG A 83 -1.25 4.67 22.08
N ALA A 84 0.06 4.91 22.02
CA ALA A 84 1.04 3.89 21.65
C ALA A 84 1.05 2.73 22.65
N ARG A 85 1.11 2.99 23.96
CA ARG A 85 1.06 1.94 25.01
C ARG A 85 -0.19 1.10 24.96
N ARG A 86 -1.34 1.67 24.57
CA ARG A 86 -2.60 0.92 24.41
C ARG A 86 -2.70 0.10 23.13
N SER A 87 -1.82 0.34 22.15
CA SER A 87 -1.80 -0.41 20.89
C SER A 87 -1.28 -1.83 21.08
N PRO A 88 -1.67 -2.76 20.19
CA PRO A 88 -1.17 -4.12 20.27
C PRO A 88 0.34 -4.16 20.06
N GLN A 89 0.97 -5.22 20.54
CA GLN A 89 2.40 -5.47 20.42
C GLN A 89 2.67 -6.80 19.73
N THR A 90 3.85 -6.90 19.14
CA THR A 90 4.43 -8.13 18.61
C THR A 90 5.95 -8.09 18.80
N THR A 91 6.56 -9.26 18.76
CA THR A 91 8.01 -9.42 18.76
C THR A 91 8.40 -10.13 17.48
N PHE A 92 9.30 -9.53 16.70
CA PHE A 92 9.95 -10.21 15.59
C PHE A 92 11.22 -10.87 16.11
N GLU A 93 11.38 -12.16 15.81
CA GLU A 93 12.49 -12.97 16.28
C GLU A 93 13.16 -13.71 15.12
N TRP A 94 14.49 -13.72 15.09
CA TRP A 94 15.28 -14.52 14.15
C TRP A 94 16.57 -15.04 14.78
N THR A 95 17.07 -16.15 14.23
CA THR A 95 18.26 -16.85 14.72
C THR A 95 19.47 -16.76 13.79
N GLN A 96 19.26 -16.46 12.50
CA GLN A 96 20.33 -16.44 11.50
C GLN A 96 21.14 -15.13 11.50
N ASN A 97 22.34 -15.20 10.93
CA ASN A 97 23.23 -14.08 10.62
C ASN A 97 23.65 -14.22 9.14
N PRO A 98 23.44 -13.21 8.28
CA PRO A 98 22.95 -11.86 8.56
C PRO A 98 21.48 -11.81 9.00
N ALA A 99 21.08 -10.69 9.62
CA ALA A 99 19.68 -10.41 9.92
C ALA A 99 18.80 -10.45 8.65
N PRO A 100 17.48 -10.70 8.78
CA PRO A 100 16.54 -10.60 7.67
C PRO A 100 16.62 -9.23 6.99
N SER A 101 16.46 -9.22 5.66
CA SER A 101 16.46 -7.97 4.90
C SER A 101 15.23 -7.12 5.26
N LEU A 102 15.33 -5.80 5.06
CA LEU A 102 14.19 -4.92 5.27
C LEU A 102 12.96 -5.33 4.43
N GLY A 103 13.17 -5.86 3.22
CA GLY A 103 12.08 -6.38 2.39
C GLY A 103 11.37 -7.59 3.00
N GLN A 104 12.11 -8.50 3.67
CA GLN A 104 11.53 -9.64 4.39
C GLN A 104 10.74 -9.16 5.62
N ILE A 105 11.27 -8.19 6.37
CA ILE A 105 10.60 -7.55 7.51
C ILE A 105 9.31 -6.84 7.05
N TRP A 106 9.39 -6.08 5.95
CA TRP A 106 8.26 -5.36 5.35
C TRP A 106 7.11 -6.31 4.98
N ASN A 107 7.43 -7.50 4.49
CA ASN A 107 6.43 -8.47 4.06
C ASN A 107 5.68 -9.13 5.24
N VAL A 108 6.36 -9.31 6.38
CA VAL A 108 5.69 -9.70 7.64
C VAL A 108 4.74 -8.60 8.10
N ILE A 109 5.18 -7.33 8.05
CA ILE A 109 4.33 -6.17 8.38
C ILE A 109 3.11 -6.10 7.45
N HIS A 110 3.28 -6.40 6.17
CA HIS A 110 2.17 -6.50 5.21
C HIS A 110 1.16 -7.55 5.65
N ALA A 111 1.60 -8.77 5.97
CA ALA A 111 0.73 -9.85 6.43
C ALA A 111 -0.04 -9.46 7.71
N ILE A 112 0.61 -8.79 8.67
CA ILE A 112 -0.04 -8.27 9.88
C ILE A 112 -1.12 -7.24 9.52
N TYR A 113 -0.87 -6.29 8.63
CA TYR A 113 -1.89 -5.30 8.26
C TYR A 113 -3.04 -5.87 7.43
N LEU A 114 -2.84 -6.98 6.72
CA LEU A 114 -3.95 -7.71 6.09
C LEU A 114 -4.81 -8.42 7.14
N ALA A 115 -4.21 -9.04 8.16
CA ALA A 115 -4.96 -9.71 9.23
C ALA A 115 -5.66 -8.73 10.19
N TYR A 116 -5.08 -7.54 10.37
CA TYR A 116 -5.51 -6.49 11.31
C TYR A 116 -5.73 -5.13 10.62
N PRO A 117 -6.69 -5.02 9.69
CA PRO A 117 -6.82 -3.86 8.80
C PRO A 117 -7.22 -2.56 9.53
N THR A 118 -7.78 -2.66 10.74
CA THR A 118 -8.28 -1.55 11.55
C THR A 118 -7.27 -0.97 12.53
N HIS A 119 -6.11 -1.61 12.73
CA HIS A 119 -5.08 -1.10 13.63
C HIS A 119 -4.22 -0.04 12.93
N GLU A 120 -4.18 1.17 13.48
CA GLU A 120 -3.39 2.27 12.91
C GLU A 120 -1.88 2.08 13.11
N TYR A 121 -1.49 1.33 14.13
CA TYR A 121 -0.11 1.00 14.49
C TYR A 121 -0.06 -0.15 15.48
N PHE A 122 1.11 -0.77 15.59
CA PHE A 122 1.45 -1.73 16.63
C PHE A 122 2.88 -1.48 17.14
N ARG A 123 3.13 -1.87 18.39
CA ARG A 123 4.45 -1.81 19.01
C ARG A 123 5.26 -3.05 18.60
N LEU A 124 6.52 -2.84 18.25
CA LEU A 124 7.41 -3.89 17.76
C LEU A 124 8.66 -3.96 18.63
N SER A 125 8.90 -5.15 19.17
CA SER A 125 10.19 -5.55 19.74
C SER A 125 10.97 -6.40 18.74
N LEU A 126 12.29 -6.25 18.72
CA LEU A 126 13.19 -7.01 17.83
C LEU A 126 14.13 -7.88 18.65
N VAL A 127 14.22 -9.17 18.32
CA VAL A 127 15.09 -10.14 18.97
C VAL A 127 15.89 -10.89 17.91
N GLY A 128 17.21 -10.73 17.93
CA GLY A 128 18.10 -11.43 17.00
C GLY A 128 19.43 -10.71 16.81
N THR A 129 20.37 -11.40 16.17
CA THR A 129 21.67 -10.82 15.80
C THR A 129 21.44 -9.62 14.87
N GLN A 130 22.19 -8.52 15.05
CA GLN A 130 22.07 -7.30 14.25
C GLN A 130 20.69 -6.60 14.30
N LYS A 131 19.89 -6.82 15.36
CA LYS A 131 18.59 -6.13 15.54
C LYS A 131 18.64 -4.60 15.42
N GLU A 132 19.76 -3.99 15.82
CA GLU A 132 19.95 -2.53 15.73
C GLU A 132 20.02 -2.04 14.28
N ILE A 133 20.48 -2.88 13.34
CA ILE A 133 20.49 -2.55 11.90
C ILE A 133 19.04 -2.47 11.40
N VAL A 134 18.25 -3.52 11.64
CA VAL A 134 16.82 -3.57 11.26
C VAL A 134 16.05 -2.42 11.91
N ARG A 135 16.31 -2.14 13.19
CA ARG A 135 15.74 -0.98 13.90
C ARG A 135 16.05 0.32 13.18
N GLN A 136 17.33 0.56 12.86
CA GLN A 136 17.76 1.78 12.19
C GLN A 136 17.14 1.90 10.79
N GLU A 137 17.01 0.81 10.05
CA GLU A 137 16.34 0.78 8.73
C GLU A 137 14.86 1.18 8.84
N LEU A 138 14.13 0.60 9.80
CA LEU A 138 12.71 0.91 10.03
C LEU A 138 12.50 2.39 10.38
N LEU A 139 13.39 2.97 11.20
CA LEU A 139 13.35 4.39 11.56
C LEU A 139 13.76 5.29 10.40
N SER A 140 14.82 4.95 9.67
CA SER A 140 15.36 5.77 8.58
C SER A 140 14.42 5.84 7.38
N THR A 141 13.65 4.79 7.14
CA THR A 141 12.62 4.75 6.10
C THR A 141 11.29 5.37 6.53
N GLY A 142 11.12 5.66 7.82
CA GLY A 142 9.87 6.17 8.39
C GLY A 142 8.74 5.14 8.48
N LEU A 143 9.01 3.86 8.21
CA LEU A 143 8.03 2.78 8.39
C LEU A 143 7.69 2.60 9.88
N GLY A 144 8.70 2.76 10.74
CA GLY A 144 8.56 2.84 12.18
C GLY A 144 9.01 4.20 12.73
N ILE A 145 8.52 4.52 13.92
CA ILE A 145 9.03 5.64 14.73
C ILE A 145 9.43 5.17 16.11
N GLU A 146 10.25 5.95 16.80
CA GLU A 146 10.50 5.79 18.23
C GLU A 146 9.19 5.77 19.03
N HIS A 147 9.09 4.89 20.02
CA HIS A 147 7.93 4.91 20.90
C HIS A 147 7.85 6.30 21.58
N PRO A 148 6.71 7.03 21.46
CA PRO A 148 6.60 8.36 22.04
C PRO A 148 6.83 8.32 23.56
N LYS A 149 7.49 9.33 24.13
CA LYS A 149 7.77 9.39 25.57
C LYS A 149 6.58 9.93 26.36
N PRO A 150 6.34 9.46 27.59
CA PRO A 150 5.38 10.08 28.48
C PRO A 150 5.86 11.49 28.84
N TRP A 151 4.90 12.40 29.01
CA TRP A 151 5.20 13.80 29.35
C TRP A 151 4.20 14.41 30.32
N ARG A 152 3.03 13.80 30.53
CA ARG A 152 2.06 14.36 31.48
C ARG A 152 2.57 14.11 32.90
N PRO A 153 2.30 15.03 33.85
CA PRO A 153 2.74 14.85 35.24
C PRO A 153 2.21 13.58 35.94
N LYS A 154 1.10 13.00 35.44
CA LYS A 154 0.50 11.76 35.96
C LYS A 154 0.98 10.50 35.25
N ASP A 155 1.77 10.63 34.19
CA ASP A 155 2.34 9.49 33.48
C ASP A 155 3.61 9.01 34.21
N ASP A 156 4.02 7.77 33.97
CA ASP A 156 5.31 7.26 34.43
C ASP A 156 6.44 7.88 33.60
N LEU A 157 7.00 9.00 34.07
CA LEU A 157 8.09 9.71 33.39
C LEU A 157 9.42 8.93 33.37
N THR A 158 9.52 7.81 34.11
CA THR A 158 10.70 6.93 34.11
C THR A 158 10.61 5.82 33.07
N PHE A 159 9.46 5.69 32.39
CA PHE A 159 9.23 4.68 31.37
C PHE A 159 10.28 4.75 30.25
N THR A 160 10.94 3.62 30.02
CA THR A 160 11.82 3.39 28.88
C THR A 160 11.40 2.11 28.16
N THR A 161 11.67 2.06 26.86
CA THR A 161 11.42 0.88 26.03
C THR A 161 12.30 0.94 24.80
N ASP A 162 12.71 -0.23 24.32
CA ASP A 162 13.38 -0.39 23.02
C ASP A 162 12.38 -0.60 21.88
N GLU A 163 11.08 -0.69 22.20
CA GLU A 163 9.99 -0.84 21.23
C GLU A 163 9.96 0.34 20.26
N ILE A 164 9.65 0.04 19.01
CA ILE A 164 9.29 1.02 17.98
C ILE A 164 7.82 0.89 17.62
N LEU A 165 7.24 1.95 17.06
CA LEU A 165 5.85 1.97 16.61
C LEU A 165 5.80 1.84 15.09
N ILE A 166 5.27 0.74 14.57
CA ILE A 166 5.09 0.55 13.13
C ILE A 166 3.79 1.23 12.71
N LEU A 167 3.84 2.06 11.67
CA LEU A 167 2.73 2.93 11.28
C LEU A 167 2.02 2.41 10.03
N ARG A 168 0.71 2.17 10.13
CA ARG A 168 -0.12 1.73 9.00
C ARG A 168 -0.16 2.78 7.89
N SER A 169 -0.22 4.06 8.29
CA SER A 169 -0.23 5.18 7.36
C SER A 169 1.06 5.28 6.56
N ALA A 170 2.22 5.05 7.18
CA ALA A 170 3.51 5.07 6.49
C ALA A 170 3.66 3.85 5.57
N PHE A 171 3.24 2.67 6.04
CA PHE A 171 3.22 1.45 5.24
C PHE A 171 2.47 1.69 3.92
N TRP A 172 1.19 2.09 3.95
CA TRP A 172 0.39 2.32 2.73
C TRP A 172 0.79 3.55 1.89
N GLN A 173 1.74 4.36 2.36
CA GLN A 173 2.40 5.40 1.56
C GLN A 173 3.71 4.90 0.91
N GLY A 174 4.10 3.66 1.12
CA GLY A 174 5.25 3.02 0.47
C GLY A 174 6.55 3.09 1.25
N ALA A 175 6.51 3.42 2.55
CA ALA A 175 7.69 3.39 3.40
C ALA A 175 8.33 1.98 3.39
N ALA A 176 9.66 1.93 3.24
CA ALA A 176 10.44 0.70 3.13
C ALA A 176 10.01 -0.27 2.01
N SER A 177 9.37 0.23 0.94
CA SER A 177 8.98 -0.59 -0.21
C SER A 177 10.16 -1.40 -0.76
N PRO A 178 10.01 -2.72 -0.96
CA PRO A 178 11.11 -3.58 -1.39
C PRO A 178 11.48 -3.41 -2.88
N MET A 179 10.71 -2.64 -3.64
CA MET A 179 10.83 -2.50 -5.10
C MET A 179 11.31 -1.11 -5.54
N GLY A 180 12.02 -0.41 -4.65
CA GLY A 180 12.57 0.92 -4.90
C GLY A 180 11.78 2.04 -4.21
N PRO A 181 11.94 3.31 -4.64
CA PRO A 181 11.50 4.48 -3.89
C PRO A 181 10.01 4.79 -4.05
N ARG A 182 9.22 3.86 -4.61
CA ARG A 182 7.78 4.00 -4.84
C ARG A 182 7.03 2.90 -4.10
N PRO A 183 5.79 3.16 -3.65
CA PRO A 183 4.95 2.12 -3.09
C PRO A 183 4.76 0.97 -4.08
N ILE A 184 4.86 -0.27 -3.63
CA ILE A 184 4.77 -1.45 -4.49
C ILE A 184 3.41 -1.59 -5.20
N TRP A 185 2.34 -0.96 -4.70
CA TRP A 185 1.00 -0.94 -5.35
C TRP A 185 0.81 0.16 -6.38
N VAL A 186 1.64 1.20 -6.42
CA VAL A 186 1.64 2.19 -7.52
C VAL A 186 2.64 1.70 -8.54
N VAL A 187 2.25 0.60 -9.16
CA VAL A 187 3.11 -0.23 -9.99
C VAL A 187 3.33 0.54 -11.28
N GLY A 188 4.59 0.68 -11.67
CA GLY A 188 4.95 1.30 -12.93
C GLY A 188 4.83 0.36 -14.12
N ASP A 189 4.07 -0.75 -14.04
CA ASP A 189 4.17 -1.79 -15.06
C ASP A 189 3.58 -1.33 -16.39
N GLY A 190 4.46 -1.19 -17.37
CA GLY A 190 4.15 -0.56 -18.64
C GLY A 190 4.01 0.97 -18.58
N THR A 191 4.01 1.59 -17.40
CA THR A 191 3.68 3.03 -17.24
C THR A 191 4.71 3.95 -17.87
N ASP A 192 5.95 3.49 -17.95
CA ASP A 192 7.14 4.23 -18.32
C ASP A 192 7.86 3.58 -19.51
N VAL A 193 7.13 2.84 -20.36
CA VAL A 193 7.63 2.16 -21.57
C VAL A 193 8.41 3.07 -22.52
N MET A 194 8.15 4.38 -22.49
CA MET A 194 8.85 5.36 -23.31
C MET A 194 10.23 5.76 -22.74
N LEU A 195 10.57 5.31 -21.54
CA LEU A 195 11.88 5.54 -20.91
C LEU A 195 12.83 4.38 -21.20
N ARG A 196 14.14 4.69 -21.22
CA ARG A 196 15.19 3.68 -21.41
C ARG A 196 15.39 2.80 -20.17
N GLU A 197 15.17 3.38 -19.00
CA GLU A 197 15.35 2.73 -17.69
C GLU A 197 14.08 2.89 -16.85
N PRO A 198 13.72 1.90 -16.02
CA PRO A 198 12.54 1.98 -15.18
C PRO A 198 12.60 3.15 -14.19
N LEU A 199 11.48 3.82 -13.99
CA LEU A 199 11.31 4.95 -13.07
C LEU A 199 11.71 4.59 -11.63
N SER A 200 11.58 3.32 -11.22
CA SER A 200 11.99 2.83 -9.90
C SER A 200 13.50 2.95 -9.63
N GLN A 201 14.33 3.17 -10.65
CA GLN A 201 15.76 3.46 -10.49
C GLN A 201 16.04 4.91 -10.09
N TYR A 202 15.04 5.79 -10.16
CA TYR A 202 15.17 7.21 -9.87
C TYR A 202 14.32 7.61 -8.67
N PRO A 203 14.73 8.65 -7.91
CA PRO A 203 13.90 9.27 -6.88
C PRO A 203 12.52 9.68 -7.41
N ILE A 204 11.61 9.96 -6.48
CA ILE A 204 10.32 10.55 -6.84
C ILE A 204 10.55 11.92 -7.53
N MET A 205 9.71 12.25 -8.53
CA MET A 205 9.71 13.55 -9.19
C MET A 205 9.60 14.64 -8.13
N PRO A 206 10.51 15.63 -8.14
CA PRO A 206 10.49 16.71 -7.17
C PRO A 206 9.23 17.56 -7.33
N GLU A 207 8.70 18.03 -6.21
CA GLU A 207 7.57 18.94 -6.18
C GLU A 207 8.01 20.32 -6.69
N ASN A 208 7.51 20.70 -7.85
CA ASN A 208 7.66 22.03 -8.43
C ASN A 208 6.28 22.63 -8.63
N HIS A 209 6.20 23.95 -8.81
CA HIS A 209 4.92 24.64 -9.01
C HIS A 209 4.89 25.34 -10.37
N HIS A 210 3.70 25.42 -10.96
CA HIS A 210 3.43 26.17 -12.19
C HIS A 210 2.18 27.05 -12.02
N PHE A 211 2.05 28.07 -12.86
CA PHE A 211 0.88 28.95 -12.91
C PHE A 211 0.07 28.65 -14.16
N THR A 212 -1.22 28.38 -14.00
CA THR A 212 -2.16 28.40 -15.12
C THR A 212 -2.78 29.79 -15.20
N MET A 213 -2.62 30.45 -16.36
CA MET A 213 -3.25 31.73 -16.69
C MET A 213 -4.08 31.54 -17.97
N LYS A 214 -5.39 31.77 -17.88
CA LYS A 214 -6.32 31.70 -19.03
C LYS A 214 -7.04 33.02 -19.29
N PHE A 215 -6.52 34.13 -18.79
CA PHE A 215 -7.10 35.43 -19.09
C PHE A 215 -6.72 35.85 -20.51
N PRO A 216 -7.64 36.48 -21.27
CA PRO A 216 -8.97 36.93 -20.84
C PRO A 216 -10.12 35.91 -21.02
N GLU A 217 -9.87 34.72 -21.56
CA GLU A 217 -10.92 33.74 -21.89
C GLU A 217 -11.67 33.24 -20.65
N GLU A 218 -10.94 32.93 -19.58
CA GLU A 218 -11.47 32.48 -18.29
C GLU A 218 -10.74 33.21 -17.16
N PRO A 219 -11.42 33.56 -16.05
CA PRO A 219 -10.78 34.24 -14.93
C PRO A 219 -9.94 33.29 -14.05
N ILE A 220 -9.01 32.56 -14.68
CA ILE A 220 -8.12 31.60 -14.04
C ILE A 220 -6.71 32.20 -13.99
N TYR A 221 -6.27 32.44 -12.76
CA TYR A 221 -4.87 32.62 -12.40
C TYR A 221 -4.61 31.82 -11.13
N THR A 222 -3.97 30.66 -11.25
CA THR A 222 -3.80 29.74 -10.11
C THR A 222 -2.44 29.07 -10.14
N ARG A 223 -1.78 29.04 -8.98
CA ARG A 223 -0.56 28.26 -8.73
C ARG A 223 -0.95 26.86 -8.28
N HIS A 224 -0.36 25.83 -8.87
CA HIS A 224 -0.55 24.44 -8.46
C HIS A 224 0.73 23.62 -8.69
N PRO A 225 0.86 22.42 -8.08
CA PRO A 225 1.99 21.54 -8.35
C PRO A 225 2.09 21.15 -9.83
N ILE A 226 3.32 20.98 -10.33
CA ILE A 226 3.59 20.39 -11.63
C ILE A 226 3.19 18.93 -11.56
N ARG A 227 2.30 18.54 -12.47
CA ARG A 227 1.77 17.18 -12.54
C ARG A 227 2.74 16.32 -13.33
N ARG A 228 2.93 15.08 -12.88
CA ARG A 228 3.70 14.10 -13.66
C ARG A 228 3.04 13.88 -15.03
N PRO A 229 3.82 13.58 -16.08
CA PRO A 229 3.28 13.00 -17.30
C PRO A 229 2.41 11.79 -16.96
N LYS A 230 1.32 11.61 -17.72
CA LYS A 230 0.42 10.48 -17.51
C LYS A 230 1.15 9.16 -17.77
N PRO A 231 0.80 8.08 -17.05
CA PRO A 231 1.31 6.76 -17.37
C PRO A 231 0.91 6.38 -18.81
N HIS A 232 1.69 5.51 -19.44
CA HIS A 232 1.42 5.04 -20.80
C HIS A 232 0.01 4.44 -20.91
N PRO A 233 -0.73 4.71 -22.00
CA PRO A 233 -2.01 4.04 -22.27
C PRO A 233 -1.92 2.50 -22.19
N GLY A 234 -2.93 1.84 -21.62
CA GLY A 234 -2.95 0.38 -21.43
C GLY A 234 -2.05 -0.15 -20.30
N SER A 235 -1.29 0.71 -19.62
CA SER A 235 -0.48 0.30 -18.46
C SER A 235 -1.31 0.15 -17.19
N ILE A 236 -0.79 -0.59 -16.20
CA ILE A 236 -1.41 -0.71 -14.88
C ILE A 236 -0.79 0.33 -13.96
N ALA A 237 -1.55 1.36 -13.60
CA ALA A 237 -1.09 2.45 -12.73
C ALA A 237 -1.21 2.12 -11.23
N TYR A 238 -2.07 1.16 -10.89
CA TYR A 238 -2.27 0.71 -9.51
C TYR A 238 -2.71 -0.75 -9.47
N SER A 239 -2.23 -1.52 -8.49
CA SER A 239 -2.72 -2.87 -8.23
C SER A 239 -2.59 -3.23 -6.75
N ARG A 240 -3.56 -3.98 -6.23
CA ARG A 240 -3.50 -4.63 -4.91
C ARG A 240 -4.33 -5.91 -4.92
N TYR A 241 -3.93 -6.85 -4.07
CA TYR A 241 -4.77 -8.01 -3.75
C TYR A 241 -5.80 -7.64 -2.68
N ILE A 242 -7.04 -8.10 -2.84
CA ILE A 242 -8.13 -7.93 -1.87
C ILE A 242 -8.45 -9.31 -1.26
N PRO A 243 -8.00 -9.60 -0.03
CA PRO A 243 -8.22 -10.91 0.58
C PRO A 243 -9.67 -11.36 0.66
N ASP A 244 -10.59 -10.44 1.00
CA ASP A 244 -12.01 -10.76 1.17
C ASP A 244 -12.71 -11.18 -0.14
N LEU A 245 -12.14 -10.80 -1.28
CA LEU A 245 -12.65 -11.16 -2.61
C LEU A 245 -11.84 -12.29 -3.26
N ASP A 246 -10.64 -12.57 -2.76
CA ASP A 246 -9.60 -13.35 -3.43
C ASP A 246 -9.32 -12.88 -4.88
N GLU A 247 -9.31 -11.56 -5.08
CA GLU A 247 -9.09 -10.95 -6.40
C GLU A 247 -8.06 -9.84 -6.36
N TYR A 248 -7.38 -9.62 -7.50
CA TYR A 248 -6.56 -8.44 -7.72
C TYR A 248 -7.41 -7.28 -8.19
N PHE A 249 -7.52 -6.23 -7.39
CA PHE A 249 -8.05 -4.96 -7.87
C PHE A 249 -6.92 -4.17 -8.54
N SER A 250 -7.12 -3.75 -9.79
CA SER A 250 -6.16 -2.92 -10.51
C SER A 250 -6.82 -1.77 -11.27
N LEU A 251 -6.03 -0.72 -11.55
CA LEU A 251 -6.41 0.43 -12.35
C LEU A 251 -5.53 0.49 -13.59
N GLU A 252 -6.14 0.30 -14.75
CA GLU A 252 -5.50 0.34 -16.06
C GLU A 252 -5.74 1.69 -16.73
N VAL A 253 -4.72 2.29 -17.34
CA VAL A 253 -4.85 3.54 -18.07
C VAL A 253 -5.62 3.32 -19.36
N VAL A 254 -6.68 4.10 -19.57
CA VAL A 254 -7.48 4.01 -20.79
C VAL A 254 -6.66 4.46 -21.99
N ASP A 255 -6.51 3.57 -22.97
CA ASP A 255 -6.06 3.88 -24.32
C ASP A 255 -7.21 4.28 -25.22
N TRP A 256 -7.20 5.54 -25.68
CA TRP A 256 -8.20 6.09 -26.59
C TRP A 256 -7.97 5.66 -28.05
N GLN A 257 -6.79 5.13 -28.38
CA GLN A 257 -6.44 4.60 -29.70
C GLN A 257 -6.86 3.12 -29.80
N ASP A 258 -6.77 2.38 -28.71
CA ASP A 258 -7.15 0.96 -28.66
C ASP A 258 -8.65 0.74 -28.95
N ALA A 259 -8.92 -0.22 -29.84
CA ALA A 259 -10.27 -0.49 -30.30
C ALA A 259 -11.14 -1.19 -29.25
N GLU A 260 -10.56 -2.04 -28.40
CA GLU A 260 -11.30 -2.78 -27.38
C GLU A 260 -11.67 -1.88 -26.19
N HIS A 261 -10.74 -1.03 -25.77
CA HIS A 261 -10.98 0.02 -24.77
C HIS A 261 -12.12 0.94 -25.21
N LEU A 262 -12.06 1.42 -26.46
CA LEU A 262 -13.07 2.32 -26.99
C LEU A 262 -14.44 1.65 -27.12
N LYS A 263 -14.51 0.41 -27.64
CA LYS A 263 -15.77 -0.35 -27.73
C LYS A 263 -16.37 -0.59 -26.35
N LEU A 264 -15.56 -0.91 -25.36
CA LEU A 264 -16.01 -1.16 -24.00
C LEU A 264 -16.58 0.11 -23.35
N PHE A 265 -15.82 1.21 -23.42
CA PHE A 265 -16.27 2.51 -22.93
C PHE A 265 -17.58 2.93 -23.62
N ASN A 266 -17.65 2.81 -24.95
CA ASN A 266 -18.85 3.16 -25.70
C ASN A 266 -20.06 2.32 -25.30
N ARG A 267 -19.89 1.02 -25.12
CA ARG A 267 -20.97 0.16 -24.63
C ARG A 267 -21.45 0.58 -23.26
N TRP A 268 -20.53 0.85 -22.32
CA TRP A 268 -20.89 1.24 -20.96
C TRP A 268 -21.55 2.60 -20.89
N GLN A 269 -21.04 3.61 -21.58
CA GLN A 269 -21.66 4.95 -21.54
C GLN A 269 -23.04 4.99 -22.20
N ASN A 270 -23.33 4.07 -23.12
CA ASN A 270 -24.65 3.89 -23.72
C ASN A 270 -25.57 2.94 -22.93
N ASP A 271 -25.08 2.30 -21.86
CA ASP A 271 -25.94 1.51 -20.98
C ASP A 271 -26.96 2.43 -20.28
N PRO A 272 -28.28 2.14 -20.34
CA PRO A 272 -29.30 3.05 -19.80
C PRO A 272 -29.13 3.39 -18.32
N ARG A 273 -28.52 2.51 -17.51
CA ARG A 273 -28.26 2.76 -16.09
C ARG A 273 -27.09 3.72 -15.91
N VAL A 274 -26.02 3.57 -16.71
CA VAL A 274 -24.83 4.43 -16.67
C VAL A 274 -25.15 5.81 -17.26
N ALA A 275 -25.82 5.83 -18.41
CA ALA A 275 -26.23 7.04 -19.12
C ALA A 275 -27.03 8.00 -18.25
N LYS A 276 -27.87 7.49 -17.33
CA LYS A 276 -28.61 8.35 -16.38
C LYS A 276 -27.71 9.14 -15.43
N GLY A 277 -26.52 8.62 -15.11
CA GLY A 277 -25.57 9.27 -14.20
C GLY A 277 -24.52 10.11 -14.93
N TRP A 278 -24.03 9.61 -16.07
CA TRP A 278 -22.95 10.24 -16.83
C TRP A 278 -23.46 11.19 -17.91
N ASN A 279 -24.62 10.91 -18.51
CA ASN A 279 -25.18 11.66 -19.65
C ASN A 279 -24.24 11.79 -20.86
N GLU A 280 -23.33 10.83 -21.03
CA GLU A 280 -22.34 10.77 -22.09
C GLU A 280 -22.71 9.71 -23.16
N THR A 281 -23.98 9.56 -23.52
CA THR A 281 -24.37 8.66 -24.63
C THR A 281 -23.83 9.18 -25.96
N GLY A 282 -23.39 8.31 -26.86
CA GLY A 282 -22.79 8.76 -28.12
C GLY A 282 -22.31 7.64 -29.03
N THR A 283 -21.85 8.04 -30.21
CA THR A 283 -21.22 7.16 -31.18
C THR A 283 -19.78 6.83 -30.75
N LEU A 284 -19.23 5.78 -31.36
CA LEU A 284 -17.85 5.36 -31.09
C LEU A 284 -16.83 6.50 -31.35
N GLU A 285 -17.06 7.30 -32.39
CA GLU A 285 -16.18 8.42 -32.74
C GLU A 285 -16.30 9.59 -31.77
N GLN A 286 -17.51 9.90 -31.30
CA GLN A 286 -17.73 10.92 -30.27
C GLN A 286 -16.99 10.54 -28.98
N HIS A 287 -17.06 9.26 -28.59
CA HIS A 287 -16.33 8.77 -27.41
C HIS A 287 -14.82 8.71 -27.62
N ARG A 288 -14.34 8.44 -28.83
CA ARG A 288 -12.90 8.52 -29.13
C ARG A 288 -12.39 9.94 -28.91
N GLU A 289 -13.09 10.92 -29.46
CA GLU A 289 -12.70 12.32 -29.33
C GLU A 289 -12.81 12.80 -27.87
N TYR A 290 -13.82 12.34 -27.13
CA TYR A 290 -13.96 12.58 -25.70
C TYR A 290 -12.73 12.07 -24.91
N LEU A 291 -12.40 10.78 -25.07
CA LEU A 291 -11.24 10.19 -24.38
C LEU A 291 -9.92 10.80 -24.85
N ARG A 292 -9.80 11.20 -26.12
CA ARG A 292 -8.62 11.90 -26.65
C ARG A 292 -8.43 13.26 -25.97
N LYS A 293 -9.49 14.06 -25.84
CA LYS A 293 -9.44 15.35 -25.13
C LYS A 293 -9.00 15.15 -23.68
N LEU A 294 -9.61 14.19 -22.98
CA LEU A 294 -9.21 13.85 -21.60
C LEU A 294 -7.77 13.34 -21.53
N HIS A 295 -7.29 12.57 -22.51
CA HIS A 295 -5.90 12.10 -22.55
C HIS A 295 -4.90 13.25 -22.63
N PHE A 296 -5.19 14.30 -23.41
CA PHE A 296 -4.32 15.48 -23.50
C PHE A 296 -4.53 16.53 -22.40
N ASP A 297 -5.64 16.47 -21.65
CA ASP A 297 -5.85 17.33 -20.49
C ASP A 297 -5.00 16.86 -19.29
N PRO A 298 -3.97 17.61 -18.84
CA PRO A 298 -3.15 17.20 -17.70
C PRO A 298 -3.92 17.15 -16.37
N HIS A 299 -5.19 17.57 -16.31
CA HIS A 299 -6.02 17.57 -15.12
C HIS A 299 -6.64 16.22 -14.77
N VAL A 300 -6.90 15.38 -15.76
CA VAL A 300 -7.70 14.14 -15.61
C VAL A 300 -6.92 12.93 -16.10
N LEU A 301 -7.02 11.81 -15.40
CA LEU A 301 -6.53 10.50 -15.81
C LEU A 301 -7.70 9.52 -15.88
N CYS A 302 -7.99 9.01 -17.07
CA CYS A 302 -9.03 8.02 -17.29
C CYS A 302 -8.49 6.62 -17.02
N LEU A 303 -9.22 5.83 -16.22
CA LEU A 303 -8.81 4.51 -15.78
C LEU A 303 -9.94 3.49 -15.95
N PHE A 304 -9.62 2.26 -16.31
CA PHE A 304 -10.50 1.12 -16.10
C PHE A 304 -10.18 0.44 -14.77
N GLY A 305 -11.20 0.21 -13.96
CA GLY A 305 -11.11 -0.70 -12.81
C GLY A 305 -11.21 -2.13 -13.26
N ARG A 306 -10.33 -2.98 -12.72
CA ARG A 306 -10.25 -4.40 -13.05
C ARG A 306 -10.27 -5.24 -11.78
N PHE A 307 -10.97 -6.36 -11.86
CA PHE A 307 -10.80 -7.49 -10.94
C PHE A 307 -10.12 -8.62 -11.70
N ASN A 308 -8.93 -9.00 -11.22
CA ASN A 308 -7.98 -9.78 -11.99
C ASN A 308 -7.78 -9.13 -13.37
N GLU A 309 -8.06 -9.86 -14.44
CA GLU A 309 -7.93 -9.36 -15.81
C GLU A 309 -9.22 -8.69 -16.35
N THR A 310 -10.34 -8.77 -15.62
CA THR A 310 -11.67 -8.35 -16.11
C THR A 310 -11.97 -6.91 -15.73
N ARG A 311 -12.19 -6.05 -16.74
CA ARG A 311 -12.63 -4.66 -16.56
C ARG A 311 -14.09 -4.62 -16.10
N PHE A 312 -14.37 -3.88 -15.03
CA PHE A 312 -15.71 -3.78 -14.45
C PHE A 312 -16.19 -2.34 -14.22
N SER A 313 -15.30 -1.35 -14.25
CA SER A 313 -15.66 0.06 -14.04
C SER A 313 -14.77 1.01 -14.82
N TYR A 314 -15.27 2.24 -15.01
CA TYR A 314 -14.54 3.37 -15.55
C TYR A 314 -14.41 4.46 -14.47
N PHE A 315 -13.24 5.10 -14.39
CA PHE A 315 -12.94 6.17 -13.45
C PHE A 315 -12.27 7.35 -14.17
N GLU A 316 -12.54 8.55 -13.66
CA GLU A 316 -11.77 9.76 -13.97
C GLU A 316 -11.13 10.26 -12.68
N LEU A 317 -9.81 10.07 -12.57
CA LEU A 317 -9.02 10.62 -11.48
C LEU A 317 -8.57 12.02 -11.87
N TYR A 318 -8.98 13.04 -11.11
CA TYR A 318 -8.65 14.42 -11.42
C TYR A 318 -8.02 15.15 -10.25
N TRP A 319 -7.25 16.20 -10.55
CA TRP A 319 -6.66 17.06 -9.53
C TRP A 319 -7.70 18.03 -8.96
N ALA A 320 -8.27 17.71 -7.79
CA ALA A 320 -9.14 18.63 -7.07
C ALA A 320 -8.38 19.91 -6.67
N LYS A 321 -9.13 21.02 -6.56
CA LYS A 321 -8.59 22.34 -6.23
C LYS A 321 -8.50 22.55 -4.73
#